data_AF-A0A117PPE8-F1
#
_entry.id   AF-A0A117PPE8-F1
#
_cell.length_a   1.000
_cell.length_b   1.000
_cell.length_c   1.000
_cell.angle_alpha   90.00
_cell.angle_beta   90.00
_cell.angle_gamma   90.00
#
_symmetry.space_group_name_H-M   'P 1'
#
loop_
_entity.id
_entity.type
_entity.pdbx_description
1 polymer ?
#
loop_
_entity_poly.entity_id
_entity_poly.type
_entity_poly.pdbx_seq_one_letter_code
_entity_poly.pdbx_strand_id
1 'polypeptide(L)' 'MTRLANRVVRSEPAQGPLQLHRLDRKTGIACSRCGTRSQTTVVAALDADWTRLVDRGCYNVWSKQLG' A
#
# COMPACT_ATOMS: atom_id res chain seq x y z
N MET A 1 12.05 11.37 -0.38
CA MET A 1 10.93 10.62 0.24
C MET A 1 9.61 11.19 -0.25
N THR A 2 8.75 10.37 -0.83
CA THR A 2 7.44 10.79 -1.34
C THR A 2 6.58 11.31 -0.18
N ARG A 3 5.82 12.40 -0.39
CA ARG A 3 4.96 13.04 0.64
C ARG A 3 4.06 12.05 1.41
N LEU A 4 3.73 10.92 0.80
CA LEU A 4 2.89 9.88 1.39
C LEU A 4 3.64 9.00 2.42
N ALA A 5 4.90 8.66 2.18
CA ALA A 5 5.70 7.85 3.10
C ALA A 5 5.86 8.54 4.48
N ASN A 6 5.92 9.88 4.48
CA ASN A 6 5.99 10.68 5.72
C ASN A 6 4.71 10.61 6.58
N ARG A 7 3.61 10.06 6.05
CA ARG A 7 2.35 9.88 6.77
C ARG A 7 2.23 8.51 7.43
N VAL A 8 3.22 7.64 7.26
CA VAL A 8 3.20 6.28 7.81
C VAL A 8 3.32 6.35 9.33
N VAL A 9 2.33 5.79 10.02
CA VAL A 9 2.34 5.65 11.48
C VAL A 9 2.73 4.25 11.93
N ARG A 10 2.59 3.26 11.04
CA ARG A 10 2.94 1.86 11.29
C ARG A 10 3.17 1.13 9.98
N SER A 11 4.09 0.18 9.98
CA SER A 11 4.34 -0.75 8.88
C SER A 11 4.29 -2.18 9.40
N GLU A 12 3.72 -3.09 8.62
CA GLU A 12 3.84 -4.53 8.86
C GLU A 12 5.14 -5.06 8.22
N PRO A 13 5.59 -6.28 8.58
CA PRO A 13 6.67 -6.94 7.87
C PRO A 13 6.36 -7.08 6.37
N ALA A 14 7.40 -7.03 5.53
CA ALA A 14 7.23 -7.27 4.10
C ALA A 14 6.83 -8.72 3.83
N GLN A 15 5.95 -8.92 2.85
CA GLN A 15 5.54 -10.21 2.31
C GLN A 15 5.92 -10.24 0.83
N GLY A 16 7.10 -10.81 0.54
CA GLY A 16 7.72 -10.70 -0.78
C GLY A 16 7.93 -9.23 -1.17
N PRO A 17 7.47 -8.79 -2.36
CA PRO A 17 7.64 -7.41 -2.81
C PRO A 17 6.64 -6.44 -2.16
N LEU A 18 5.67 -6.92 -1.36
CA LEU A 18 4.64 -6.06 -0.78
C LEU A 18 4.95 -5.73 0.68
N GLN A 19 4.84 -4.45 1.05
CA GLN A 19 4.84 -4.04 2.45
C GLN A 19 3.62 -3.20 2.76
N LEU A 20 2.88 -3.57 3.81
CA LEU A 20 1.66 -2.88 4.22
C LEU A 20 1.98 -1.75 5.21
N HIS A 21 1.43 -0.58 4.96
CA HIS A 21 1.62 0.63 5.74
C HIS A 21 0.28 1.23 6.14
N ARG A 22 0.18 1.65 7.41
CA ARG A 22 -0.92 2.46 7.92
C ARG A 22 -0.52 3.93 7.90
N LEU A 23 -1.42 4.77 7.39
CA LEU A 23 -1.28 6.22 7.29
C LEU A 23 -2.02 6.93 8.45
N ASP A 24 -1.56 8.13 8.79
CA ASP A 24 -2.15 9.02 9.81
C ASP A 24 -3.62 9.40 9.53
N ARG A 25 -3.98 9.52 8.25
CA ARG A 25 -5.32 9.90 7.79
C ARG A 25 -5.70 9.26 6.46
N LYS A 26 -7.00 9.27 6.16
CA LYS A 26 -7.50 8.84 4.84
C LYS A 26 -6.81 9.65 3.76
N THR A 27 -6.14 8.96 2.85
CA THR A 27 -5.46 9.55 1.71
C THR A 27 -5.99 8.91 0.43
N GLY A 28 -6.24 9.74 -0.58
CA GLY A 28 -6.60 9.28 -1.91
C GLY A 28 -5.40 8.63 -2.57
N ILE A 29 -5.55 7.40 -3.04
CA ILE A 29 -4.56 6.70 -3.86
C ILE A 29 -5.19 6.19 -5.14
N ALA A 30 -4.37 5.98 -6.18
CA ALA A 30 -4.71 5.16 -7.33
C ALA A 30 -3.98 3.82 -7.18
N CYS A 31 -4.73 2.72 -7.13
CA CYS A 31 -4.14 1.39 -7.02
C CYS A 31 -3.43 1.01 -8.32
N SER A 32 -2.15 0.68 -8.24
CA SER A 32 -1.32 0.30 -9.38
C SER A 32 -1.67 -1.08 -9.95
N ARG A 33 -2.45 -1.88 -9.22
CA ARG A 33 -2.91 -3.21 -9.67
C ARG A 33 -4.27 -3.14 -10.39
N CYS A 34 -5.28 -2.54 -9.77
CA CYS A 34 -6.65 -2.53 -10.31
C CYS A 34 -7.05 -1.20 -10.96
N GLY A 35 -6.24 -0.14 -10.85
CA GLY A 35 -6.53 1.20 -11.38
C GLY A 35 -7.54 2.01 -10.56
N THR A 36 -8.27 1.39 -9.64
CA THR A 36 -9.30 2.05 -8.83
C THR A 36 -8.71 3.14 -7.95
N ARG A 37 -9.37 4.30 -7.94
CA ARG A 37 -9.08 5.37 -6.98
C ARG A 37 -9.90 5.16 -5.71
N SER A 38 -9.25 5.22 -4.56
CA SER A 38 -9.92 5.05 -3.26
C SER A 38 -9.32 5.96 -2.19
N GLN A 39 -10.12 6.29 -1.18
CA GLN A 39 -9.63 6.91 0.05
C GLN A 39 -9.39 5.84 1.12
N THR A 40 -8.16 5.73 1.61
CA THR A 40 -7.78 4.68 2.57
C THR A 40 -6.76 5.19 3.58
N THR A 41 -6.74 4.57 4.76
CA THR A 41 -5.65 4.73 5.75
C THR A 41 -4.64 3.59 5.66
N VAL A 42 -4.84 2.63 4.76
CA VAL A 42 -3.97 1.46 4.59
C VAL A 42 -3.63 1.28 3.12
N VAL A 43 -2.34 1.22 2.85
CA VAL A 43 -1.77 1.03 1.50
C VAL A 43 -0.66 0.00 1.58
N ALA A 44 -0.41 -0.73 0.51
CA ALA A 44 0.82 -1.48 0.37
C ALA A 44 1.73 -0.80 -0.66
N ALA A 45 3.01 -0.68 -0.34
CA ALA A 45 4.03 -0.27 -1.31
C ALA A 45 4.64 -1.52 -1.95
N LEU A 46 4.83 -1.48 -3.27
CA LEU A 46 5.45 -2.56 -4.03
C LEU A 46 6.95 -2.26 -4.20
N ASP A 47 7.83 -3.19 -3.84
CA ASP A 47 9.29 -3.06 -3.91
C ASP A 47 9.82 -1.79 -3.20
N ALA A 48 9.15 -1.38 -2.12
CA ALA A 48 9.36 -0.11 -1.43
C ALA A 48 9.20 1.15 -2.33
N ASP A 49 8.63 1.00 -3.52
CA ASP A 49 8.30 2.09 -4.44
C ASP A 49 6.95 2.71 -4.10
N TRP A 50 7.01 3.90 -3.53
CA TRP A 50 5.85 4.69 -3.13
C TRP A 50 5.07 5.32 -4.30
N THR A 51 5.53 5.16 -5.53
CA THR A 51 4.74 5.46 -6.74
C THR A 51 3.86 4.28 -7.15
N ARG A 52 4.18 3.07 -6.68
CA ARG A 52 3.48 1.82 -6.98
C ARG A 52 2.69 1.34 -5.77
N LEU A 53 1.60 2.05 -5.48
CA LEU A 53 0.74 1.77 -4.33
C LEU A 53 -0.35 0.77 -4.68
N VAL A 54 -0.64 -0.13 -3.75
CA VAL A 54 -1.67 -1.16 -3.86
C VAL A 54 -2.69 -0.95 -2.74
N ASP A 55 -3.98 -0.96 -3.08
CA ASP A 55 -5.03 -0.89 -2.06
C ASP A 55 -5.09 -2.17 -1.22
N ARG A 56 -5.80 -2.11 -0.08
CA ARG A 56 -5.89 -3.24 0.85
C ARG A 56 -6.55 -4.48 0.24
N GLY A 57 -7.53 -4.32 -0.65
CA GLY A 57 -8.22 -5.44 -1.28
C GLY A 57 -7.29 -6.22 -2.21
N CYS A 58 -6.61 -5.50 -3.10
CA CYS A 58 -5.59 -6.02 -3.99
C CYS A 58 -4.42 -6.64 -3.23
N TYR A 59 -3.98 -6.01 -2.13
CA TYR A 59 -2.97 -6.57 -1.25
C TYR A 59 -3.39 -7.95 -0.71
N ASN A 60 -4.60 -8.07 -0.14
CA ASN A 60 -5.08 -9.33 0.45
C ASN A 60 -5.17 -10.47 -0.58
N VAL A 61 -5.51 -10.17 -1.83
CA VAL A 61 -5.54 -11.17 -2.92
C VAL A 61 -4.12 -11.55 -3.32
N TRP A 62 -3.23 -10.57 -3.47
CA TRP A 62 -1.86 -10.81 -3.89
C TRP A 62 -1.03 -11.54 -2.82
N SER A 63 -1.14 -11.13 -1.57
CA SER A 63 -0.37 -11.70 -0.47
C SER A 63 -0.63 -13.20 -0.31
N LYS A 64 -1.86 -13.66 -0.60
CA LYS A 64 -2.23 -15.08 -0.63
C LYS A 64 -1.59 -15.87 -1.78
N GLN A 65 -1.13 -15.21 -2.83
CA GLN A 65 -0.44 -15.84 -3.97
C GLN A 65 1.07 -15.91 -3.76
N LEU A 66 1.59 -15.18 -2.75
CA LEU A 66 3.01 -15.14 -2.39
C LEU A 66 3.36 -16.14 -1.26
N GLY A 67 2.34 -16.83 -0.73
CA GLY A 67 2.46 -17.88 0.28
C GLY A 67 1.96 -19.22 -0.26
#